data_AF-A0A2E9WXF7-F1
#
_entry.id   AF-A0A2E9WXF7-F1
#
_cell.length_a   1.000
_cell.length_b   1.000
_cell.length_c   1.000
_cell.angle_alpha   90.00
_cell.angle_beta   90.00
_cell.angle_gamma   90.00
#
_symmetry.space_group_name_H-M   'P 1'
#
loop_
_entity.id
_entity.type
_entity.pdbx_description
1 polymer ?
#
loop_
_entity_poly.entity_id
_entity_poly.type
_entity_poly.pdbx_seq_one_letter_code
_entity_poly.pdbx_strand_id
1 'polypeptide(L)'
;MKLLFSVFVAGSLALSPVGLASARAAAQGAQERFEVHPSTQDPSVLVTLETLEKWETELSNWGKWGPDDQRGTLNMITPEKTRAATRLVEDGVTVTLAHFVTEEDAIDSGTFGPTEHWMTSVDPVTGEPRFALDAMSFSLHDGQLAHMDALCHYAMEQNGQQVIFNGYPQNMTADGCVGDLGINDMGPGYVTRGILVDIPLMRGLDYLEPSTPIYVSDLEEWEDFAGITVSPGDVLLVRGGRWARREALGPWRYGQGGAGLHASVLPWLKERGVSLLVSDAVNDVQPSGVRGINRPVHTLTQVIIGLPLVDNGYLEDVSREAASRQRWEFMVSWQITAVPDGTASPFNAIATF
;
A
#
# COMPACT_ATOMS: atom_id res chain seq x y z
N MET A 1 -68.12 25.21 35.02
CA MET A 1 -67.95 23.90 34.39
C MET A 1 -67.40 24.15 32.99
N LYS A 2 -66.11 23.84 32.74
CA LYS A 2 -65.36 23.66 31.46
C LYS A 2 -65.61 24.64 30.28
N LEU A 3 -64.66 25.05 29.43
CA LEU A 3 -63.21 25.21 29.38
C LEU A 3 -62.99 25.96 28.03
N LEU A 4 -62.02 26.86 27.92
CA LEU A 4 -61.70 27.59 26.67
C LEU A 4 -61.26 26.64 25.53
N PHE A 5 -61.57 27.00 24.29
CA PHE A 5 -60.68 26.80 23.14
C PHE A 5 -60.82 27.95 22.13
N SER A 6 -59.72 28.65 21.89
CA SER A 6 -59.53 29.62 20.80
C SER A 6 -58.90 28.90 19.60
N VAL A 7 -59.34 29.24 18.39
CA VAL A 7 -58.67 28.86 17.13
C VAL A 7 -58.26 30.14 16.42
N PHE A 8 -56.95 30.33 16.27
CA PHE A 8 -56.34 31.35 15.43
C PHE A 8 -56.02 30.75 14.05
N VAL A 9 -56.38 31.48 12.99
CA VAL A 9 -55.99 31.19 11.61
C VAL A 9 -54.69 31.97 11.32
N ALA A 10 -53.62 31.28 10.95
CA ALA A 10 -52.37 31.88 10.49
C ALA A 10 -52.14 31.53 9.02
N GLY A 11 -51.98 32.56 8.19
CA GLY A 11 -51.62 32.44 6.78
C GLY A 11 -50.11 32.20 6.61
N SER A 12 -49.76 31.26 5.73
CA SER A 12 -48.39 30.90 5.39
C SER A 12 -47.89 31.71 4.18
N LEU A 13 -46.83 32.50 4.37
CA LEU A 13 -46.00 33.01 3.28
C LEU A 13 -44.99 31.92 2.87
N ALA A 14 -44.96 31.56 1.59
CA ALA A 14 -43.92 30.72 1.00
C ALA A 14 -42.73 31.58 0.57
N LEU A 15 -41.54 31.31 1.12
CA LEU A 15 -40.25 31.81 0.64
C LEU A 15 -39.57 30.70 -0.18
N SER A 16 -39.35 30.95 -1.47
CA SER A 16 -38.62 30.04 -2.37
C SER A 16 -37.11 30.06 -2.07
N PRO A 17 -36.43 28.90 -1.99
CA PRO A 17 -34.99 28.83 -1.75
C PRO A 17 -34.23 28.89 -3.08
N VAL A 18 -34.15 30.08 -3.69
CA VAL A 18 -33.23 30.32 -4.81
C VAL A 18 -32.05 31.12 -4.26
N GLY A 19 -31.05 30.43 -3.72
CA GLY A 19 -29.87 31.12 -3.18
C GLY A 19 -28.76 30.26 -2.59
N LEU A 20 -29.03 29.01 -2.18
CA LEU A 20 -28.01 28.13 -1.60
C LEU A 20 -27.35 27.16 -2.61
N ALA A 21 -27.89 27.02 -3.81
CA ALA A 21 -27.34 26.07 -4.80
C ALA A 21 -26.08 26.59 -5.53
N SER A 22 -25.89 27.91 -5.66
CA SER A 22 -24.76 28.45 -6.42
C SER A 22 -23.45 28.51 -5.63
N ALA A 23 -23.49 28.45 -4.30
CA ALA A 23 -22.29 28.47 -3.46
C ALA A 23 -21.61 27.08 -3.33
N ARG A 24 -22.36 25.98 -3.51
CA ARG A 24 -21.80 24.61 -3.50
C ARG A 24 -21.16 24.20 -4.82
N ALA A 25 -21.53 24.82 -5.94
CA ALA A 25 -20.96 24.53 -7.25
C ALA A 25 -19.58 25.18 -7.48
N ALA A 26 -19.22 26.22 -6.70
CA ALA A 26 -17.95 26.94 -6.87
C ALA A 26 -16.77 26.32 -6.11
N ALA A 27 -17.00 25.32 -5.24
CA ALA A 27 -15.95 24.64 -4.48
C ALA A 27 -15.39 23.38 -5.16
N GLN A 28 -15.98 22.94 -6.29
CA GLN A 28 -15.55 21.75 -7.04
C GLN A 28 -14.45 22.04 -8.09
N GLY A 29 -13.79 23.21 -8.01
CA GLY A 29 -12.89 23.69 -9.07
C GLY A 29 -11.40 23.78 -8.75
N ALA A 30 -10.97 23.56 -7.50
CA ALA A 30 -9.54 23.51 -7.17
C ALA A 30 -9.12 22.04 -7.11
N GLN A 31 -8.55 21.52 -8.19
CA GLN A 31 -7.85 20.24 -8.14
C GLN A 31 -6.74 20.37 -7.09
N GLU A 32 -6.82 19.56 -6.02
CA GLU A 32 -5.81 19.51 -4.97
C GLU A 32 -4.44 19.32 -5.64
N ARG A 33 -3.53 20.29 -5.46
CA ARG A 33 -2.19 20.25 -6.04
C ARG A 33 -1.22 19.87 -4.94
N PHE A 34 -0.57 18.73 -5.12
CA PHE A 34 0.54 18.31 -4.29
C PHE A 34 1.86 18.78 -4.91
N GLU A 35 2.74 19.32 -4.09
CA GLU A 35 4.03 19.82 -4.51
C GLU A 35 5.14 18.87 -4.03
N VAL A 36 6.24 18.84 -4.77
CA VAL A 36 7.45 18.15 -4.31
C VAL A 36 7.87 18.75 -2.98
N HIS A 37 8.07 17.90 -1.96
CA HIS A 37 8.53 18.37 -0.67
C HIS A 37 9.95 18.96 -0.79
N PRO A 38 10.21 20.20 -0.34
CA PRO A 38 11.49 20.87 -0.58
C PRO A 38 12.72 20.13 -0.06
N SER A 39 12.58 19.36 1.04
CA SER A 39 13.69 18.59 1.60
C SER A 39 14.21 17.49 0.67
N THR A 40 13.43 17.02 -0.31
CA THR A 40 13.94 16.04 -1.31
C THR A 40 14.99 16.66 -2.23
N GLN A 41 15.11 17.99 -2.23
CA GLN A 41 16.11 18.73 -3.01
C GLN A 41 17.36 19.07 -2.19
N ASP A 42 17.44 18.65 -0.93
CA ASP A 42 18.65 18.84 -0.12
C ASP A 42 19.80 18.01 -0.70
N PRO A 43 21.00 18.61 -0.92
CA PRO A 43 22.15 17.89 -1.48
C PRO A 43 22.55 16.60 -0.74
N SER A 44 22.24 16.46 0.56
CA SER A 44 22.61 15.26 1.33
C SER A 44 21.73 14.06 1.02
N VAL A 45 20.53 14.26 0.46
CA VAL A 45 19.58 13.19 0.11
C VAL A 45 19.14 13.21 -1.35
N LEU A 46 19.56 14.21 -2.14
CA LEU A 46 19.15 14.40 -3.52
C LEU A 46 19.45 13.16 -4.38
N VAL A 47 18.41 12.64 -5.04
CA VAL A 47 18.54 11.56 -6.02
C VAL A 47 18.34 12.13 -7.42
N THR A 48 19.35 12.00 -8.27
CA THR A 48 19.31 12.44 -9.67
C THR A 48 19.07 11.24 -10.60
N LEU A 49 18.80 11.52 -11.88
CA LEU A 49 18.73 10.47 -12.91
C LEU A 49 20.05 9.69 -13.04
N GLU A 50 21.19 10.37 -12.91
CA GLU A 50 22.52 9.74 -12.91
C GLU A 50 22.70 8.81 -11.69
N THR A 51 22.18 9.21 -10.53
CA THR A 51 22.17 8.34 -9.34
C THR A 51 21.32 7.09 -9.57
N LEU A 52 20.12 7.23 -10.16
CA LEU A 52 19.27 6.09 -10.48
C LEU A 52 19.94 5.14 -11.48
N GLU A 53 20.49 5.66 -12.57
CA GLU A 53 21.21 4.87 -13.59
C GLU A 53 22.36 4.06 -12.99
N LYS A 54 23.13 4.68 -12.08
CA LYS A 54 24.19 3.98 -11.33
C LYS A 54 23.63 2.85 -10.47
N TRP A 55 22.51 3.07 -9.80
CA TRP A 55 21.87 2.07 -8.93
C TRP A 55 21.25 0.89 -9.69
N GLU A 56 20.93 1.02 -10.98
CA GLU A 56 20.51 -0.10 -11.81
C GLU A 56 21.52 -1.24 -11.82
N THR A 57 22.81 -0.90 -11.74
CA THR A 57 23.89 -1.90 -11.66
C THR A 57 24.26 -2.21 -10.20
N GLU A 58 24.46 -1.18 -9.37
CA GLU A 58 24.99 -1.37 -8.01
C GLU A 58 24.02 -2.07 -7.06
N LEU A 59 22.72 -1.86 -7.23
CA LEU A 59 21.70 -2.45 -6.36
C LEU A 59 21.10 -3.74 -6.93
N SER A 60 21.54 -4.17 -8.12
CA SER A 60 20.96 -5.33 -8.80
C SER A 60 21.11 -6.62 -7.98
N ASN A 61 20.03 -7.40 -7.90
CA ASN A 61 20.06 -8.79 -7.46
C ASN A 61 19.93 -9.77 -8.64
N TRP A 62 20.06 -9.33 -9.88
CA TRP A 62 19.94 -10.21 -11.04
C TRP A 62 20.98 -11.33 -10.99
N GLY A 63 20.55 -12.55 -11.25
CA GLY A 63 21.35 -13.77 -11.14
C GLY A 63 21.67 -14.23 -9.72
N LYS A 64 21.33 -13.46 -8.66
CA LYS A 64 21.66 -13.80 -7.26
C LYS A 64 21.09 -15.16 -6.83
N TRP A 65 19.89 -15.50 -7.27
CA TRP A 65 19.21 -16.76 -6.97
C TRP A 65 19.11 -17.69 -8.19
N GLY A 66 19.89 -17.41 -9.24
CA GLY A 66 19.87 -18.12 -10.51
C GLY A 66 19.25 -17.31 -11.66
N PRO A 67 19.53 -17.69 -12.91
CA PRO A 67 19.03 -16.98 -14.09
C PRO A 67 17.52 -17.13 -14.29
N ASP A 68 16.92 -18.18 -13.72
CA ASP A 68 15.48 -18.46 -13.85
C ASP A 68 14.69 -18.07 -12.59
N ASP A 69 15.27 -17.23 -11.70
CA ASP A 69 14.60 -16.81 -10.47
C ASP A 69 13.43 -15.88 -10.77
N GLN A 70 12.29 -16.18 -10.13
CA GLN A 70 11.05 -15.43 -10.25
C GLN A 70 10.49 -14.95 -8.90
N ARG A 71 11.27 -15.10 -7.82
CA ARG A 71 10.83 -14.80 -6.45
C ARG A 71 11.56 -13.62 -5.83
N GLY A 72 12.73 -13.27 -6.36
CA GLY A 72 13.51 -12.14 -5.87
C GLY A 72 13.83 -12.25 -4.38
N THR A 73 13.65 -11.16 -3.63
CA THR A 73 13.99 -11.09 -2.20
C THR A 73 13.17 -12.03 -1.31
N LEU A 74 12.06 -12.59 -1.80
CA LEU A 74 11.31 -13.62 -1.07
C LEU A 74 12.16 -14.88 -0.84
N ASN A 75 13.17 -15.13 -1.66
CA ASN A 75 14.15 -16.20 -1.45
C ASN A 75 14.98 -16.01 -0.17
N MET A 76 14.98 -14.82 0.44
CA MET A 76 15.63 -14.59 1.75
C MET A 76 14.79 -15.12 2.92
N ILE A 77 13.53 -15.49 2.70
CA ILE A 77 12.69 -16.13 3.71
C ILE A 77 13.03 -17.62 3.74
N THR A 78 14.05 -17.97 4.53
CA THR A 78 14.51 -19.35 4.68
C THR A 78 13.70 -20.11 5.74
N PRO A 79 13.74 -21.46 5.77
CA PRO A 79 13.16 -22.25 6.86
C PRO A 79 13.67 -21.86 8.25
N GLU A 80 14.91 -21.42 8.37
CA GLU A 80 15.50 -20.89 9.62
C GLU A 80 14.81 -19.57 10.01
N LYS A 81 14.62 -18.67 9.05
CA LYS A 81 13.93 -17.39 9.28
C LYS A 81 12.48 -17.60 9.72
N THR A 82 11.76 -18.50 9.05
CA THR A 82 10.40 -18.87 9.45
C THR A 82 10.37 -19.42 10.89
N ARG A 83 11.26 -20.36 11.24
CA ARG A 83 11.35 -20.91 12.61
C ARG A 83 11.74 -19.87 13.66
N ALA A 84 12.50 -18.83 13.28
CA ALA A 84 12.80 -17.72 14.16
C ALA A 84 11.55 -16.87 14.40
N ALA A 85 10.81 -16.55 13.34
CA ALA A 85 9.57 -15.78 13.42
C ALA A 85 8.51 -16.46 14.29
N THR A 86 8.35 -17.79 14.21
CA THR A 86 7.38 -18.51 15.06
C THR A 86 7.66 -18.37 16.57
N ARG A 87 8.89 -18.01 16.96
CA ARG A 87 9.25 -17.81 18.37
C ARG A 87 8.88 -16.43 18.90
N LEU A 88 8.46 -15.51 18.02
CA LEU A 88 7.99 -14.18 18.40
C LEU A 88 6.54 -14.22 18.92
N VAL A 89 5.82 -15.33 18.70
CA VAL A 89 4.47 -15.53 19.21
C VAL A 89 4.54 -15.91 20.69
N GLU A 90 4.22 -14.95 21.56
CA GLU A 90 4.23 -15.08 23.01
C GLU A 90 2.81 -15.13 23.59
N ASP A 91 1.91 -14.27 23.12
CA ASP A 91 0.55 -14.16 23.67
C ASP A 91 -0.55 -14.66 22.73
N GLY A 92 -0.24 -14.88 21.45
CA GLY A 92 -1.16 -15.43 20.45
C GLY A 92 -2.18 -14.42 19.95
N VAL A 93 -1.97 -13.12 20.17
CA VAL A 93 -2.84 -12.07 19.64
C VAL A 93 -2.56 -11.87 18.16
N THR A 94 -3.62 -11.89 17.37
CA THR A 94 -3.59 -11.75 15.92
C THR A 94 -4.34 -10.49 15.48
N VAL A 95 -3.73 -9.72 14.58
CA VAL A 95 -4.36 -8.59 13.91
C VAL A 95 -4.20 -8.68 12.40
N THR A 96 -5.18 -8.16 11.67
CA THR A 96 -5.14 -8.09 10.21
C THR A 96 -4.18 -7.01 9.75
N LEU A 97 -3.49 -7.27 8.64
CA LEU A 97 -2.75 -6.29 7.86
C LEU A 97 -3.45 -5.99 6.53
N ALA A 98 -4.59 -6.62 6.28
CA ALA A 98 -5.38 -6.46 5.08
C ALA A 98 -6.40 -5.33 5.24
N HIS A 99 -6.47 -4.46 4.23
CA HIS A 99 -7.63 -3.63 3.96
C HIS A 99 -8.31 -4.21 2.72
N PHE A 100 -9.56 -4.65 2.83
CA PHE A 100 -10.30 -5.17 1.68
C PHE A 100 -11.16 -4.06 1.07
N VAL A 101 -11.41 -4.14 -0.23
CA VAL A 101 -12.21 -3.14 -0.94
C VAL A 101 -13.62 -3.04 -0.38
N THR A 102 -14.19 -1.85 -0.45
CA THR A 102 -15.61 -1.60 -0.21
C THR A 102 -16.28 -1.14 -1.50
N GLU A 103 -17.61 -1.17 -1.57
CA GLU A 103 -18.37 -0.60 -2.70
C GLU A 103 -18.36 0.96 -2.69
N GLU A 104 -17.60 1.59 -1.78
CA GLU A 104 -17.45 3.04 -1.75
C GLU A 104 -16.68 3.54 -2.97
N ASP A 105 -17.35 4.30 -3.83
CA ASP A 105 -16.72 5.08 -4.90
C ASP A 105 -16.21 6.41 -4.32
N ALA A 106 -14.94 6.42 -3.92
CA ALA A 106 -14.25 7.56 -3.34
C ALA A 106 -13.07 8.00 -4.22
N ILE A 107 -12.65 9.26 -4.03
CA ILE A 107 -11.56 9.86 -4.83
C ILE A 107 -10.21 9.13 -4.67
N ASP A 108 -10.08 8.33 -3.62
CA ASP A 108 -8.91 7.52 -3.29
C ASP A 108 -9.07 6.03 -3.62
N SER A 109 -10.24 5.58 -4.08
CA SER A 109 -10.44 4.20 -4.51
C SER A 109 -9.63 3.90 -5.77
N GLY A 110 -9.50 4.86 -6.69
CA GLY A 110 -8.75 4.63 -7.93
C GLY A 110 -9.23 3.41 -8.72
N THR A 111 -10.54 3.11 -8.66
CA THR A 111 -11.17 1.93 -9.24
C THR A 111 -10.85 1.81 -10.74
N PHE A 112 -10.15 0.74 -11.13
CA PHE A 112 -9.80 0.44 -12.52
C PHE A 112 -10.85 -0.44 -13.23
N GLY A 113 -11.95 -0.73 -12.53
CA GLY A 113 -13.07 -1.55 -12.96
C GLY A 113 -14.18 -1.50 -11.90
N PRO A 114 -15.34 -2.13 -12.15
CA PRO A 114 -16.42 -2.19 -11.18
C PRO A 114 -15.99 -2.96 -9.92
N THR A 115 -16.35 -2.42 -8.77
CA THR A 115 -16.28 -3.11 -7.47
C THR A 115 -17.72 -3.36 -7.02
N GLU A 116 -18.16 -4.61 -7.06
CA GLU A 116 -19.55 -5.02 -6.82
C GLU A 116 -19.62 -6.31 -6.02
N HIS A 117 -20.56 -6.42 -5.08
CA HIS A 117 -20.93 -7.65 -4.37
C HIS A 117 -22.41 -7.97 -4.61
N TRP A 118 -22.72 -9.19 -5.05
CA TRP A 118 -24.11 -9.57 -5.34
C TRP A 118 -24.40 -11.04 -5.03
N MET A 119 -25.66 -11.31 -4.68
CA MET A 119 -26.15 -12.68 -4.51
C MET A 119 -26.33 -13.35 -5.87
N THR A 120 -25.74 -14.53 -6.07
CA THR A 120 -25.82 -15.29 -7.33
C THR A 120 -27.06 -16.17 -7.42
N SER A 121 -27.77 -16.38 -6.30
CA SER A 121 -28.97 -17.22 -6.22
C SER A 121 -30.17 -16.42 -5.73
N VAL A 122 -30.81 -15.70 -6.66
CA VAL A 122 -31.99 -14.86 -6.39
C VAL A 122 -33.16 -15.30 -7.27
N ASP A 123 -34.37 -15.33 -6.70
CA ASP A 123 -35.58 -15.56 -7.47
C ASP A 123 -35.89 -14.35 -8.38
N PRO A 124 -35.96 -14.51 -9.71
CA PRO A 124 -36.16 -13.38 -10.62
C PRO A 124 -37.57 -12.78 -10.56
N VAL A 125 -38.53 -13.46 -9.91
CA VAL A 125 -39.91 -12.97 -9.73
C VAL A 125 -40.06 -12.27 -8.39
N THR A 126 -39.55 -12.86 -7.30
CA THR A 126 -39.75 -12.30 -5.96
C THR A 126 -38.60 -11.41 -5.49
N GLY A 127 -37.40 -11.54 -6.07
CA GLY A 127 -36.19 -10.87 -5.60
C GLY A 127 -35.59 -11.49 -4.33
N GLU A 128 -36.15 -12.60 -3.84
CA GLU A 128 -35.70 -13.24 -2.59
C GLU A 128 -34.49 -14.16 -2.85
N PRO A 129 -33.50 -14.20 -1.94
CA PRO A 129 -32.43 -15.19 -1.99
C PRO A 129 -32.97 -16.61 -1.91
N ARG A 130 -32.57 -17.47 -2.86
CA ARG A 130 -32.90 -18.90 -2.85
C ARG A 130 -31.88 -19.73 -2.08
N PHE A 131 -30.63 -19.27 -2.06
CA PHE A 131 -29.53 -19.90 -1.35
C PHE A 131 -28.44 -18.87 -1.03
N ALA A 132 -27.62 -19.13 -0.01
CA ALA A 132 -26.53 -18.24 0.39
C ALA A 132 -25.30 -18.45 -0.51
N LEU A 133 -25.33 -17.85 -1.69
CA LEU A 133 -24.22 -17.80 -2.64
C LEU A 133 -24.10 -16.39 -3.18
N ASP A 134 -22.91 -15.83 -3.13
CA ASP A 134 -22.56 -14.51 -3.62
C ASP A 134 -21.40 -14.58 -4.59
N ALA A 135 -21.18 -13.47 -5.28
CA ALA A 135 -20.04 -13.21 -6.13
C ALA A 135 -19.60 -11.76 -5.92
N MET A 136 -18.33 -11.50 -6.24
CA MET A 136 -17.75 -10.17 -6.12
C MET A 136 -16.79 -9.90 -7.29
N SER A 137 -16.75 -8.65 -7.73
CA SER A 137 -15.74 -8.10 -8.64
C SER A 137 -15.00 -6.97 -7.93
N PHE A 138 -13.70 -6.82 -8.23
CA PHE A 138 -12.87 -5.70 -7.78
C PHE A 138 -11.56 -5.66 -8.56
N SER A 139 -10.88 -4.51 -8.56
CA SER A 139 -9.56 -4.35 -9.17
C SER A 139 -8.45 -4.77 -8.20
N LEU A 140 -7.44 -5.50 -8.68
CA LEU A 140 -6.35 -5.98 -7.81
C LEU A 140 -5.38 -4.88 -7.36
N HIS A 141 -5.30 -3.77 -8.10
CA HIS A 141 -4.53 -2.58 -7.73
C HIS A 141 -5.43 -1.45 -7.20
N ASP A 142 -6.64 -1.77 -6.73
CA ASP A 142 -7.56 -0.78 -6.17
C ASP A 142 -6.93 -0.08 -4.97
N GLY A 143 -7.14 1.23 -4.86
CA GLY A 143 -6.60 2.07 -3.81
C GLY A 143 -7.13 1.75 -2.41
N GLN A 144 -8.26 1.06 -2.32
CA GLN A 144 -8.79 0.50 -1.07
C GLN A 144 -8.38 -0.95 -0.84
N LEU A 145 -7.70 -1.62 -1.78
CA LEU A 145 -7.21 -2.97 -1.59
C LEU A 145 -5.76 -2.94 -1.12
N ALA A 146 -5.48 -3.51 0.05
CA ALA A 146 -4.13 -3.95 0.37
C ALA A 146 -3.74 -5.04 -0.63
N HIS A 147 -2.75 -4.79 -1.48
CA HIS A 147 -2.37 -5.72 -2.54
C HIS A 147 -0.86 -5.83 -2.67
N MET A 148 -0.42 -7.03 -3.02
CA MET A 148 0.97 -7.34 -3.31
C MET A 148 1.19 -7.28 -4.82
N ASP A 149 2.14 -6.46 -5.25
CA ASP A 149 2.55 -6.36 -6.64
C ASP A 149 3.43 -7.54 -7.05
N ALA A 150 3.18 -8.06 -8.24
CA ALA A 150 4.07 -9.03 -8.89
C ALA A 150 5.36 -8.35 -9.40
N LEU A 151 6.43 -9.12 -9.55
CA LEU A 151 7.72 -8.57 -10.03
C LEU A 151 7.69 -8.13 -11.50
N CYS A 152 6.67 -8.51 -12.27
CA CYS A 152 6.41 -8.02 -13.62
C CYS A 152 5.66 -6.67 -13.67
N HIS A 153 5.18 -6.15 -12.53
CA HIS A 153 4.27 -5.00 -12.49
C HIS A 153 4.93 -3.70 -12.99
N TYR A 154 6.22 -3.50 -12.70
CA TYR A 154 7.03 -2.43 -13.29
C TYR A 154 8.05 -2.98 -14.30
N ALA A 155 8.34 -2.17 -15.32
CA ALA A 155 9.46 -2.36 -16.25
C ALA A 155 10.28 -1.09 -16.37
N MET A 156 11.47 -1.23 -16.93
CA MET A 156 12.31 -0.10 -17.31
C MET A 156 13.00 -0.35 -18.65
N GLU A 157 13.43 0.72 -19.31
CA GLU A 157 14.27 0.60 -20.50
C GLU A 157 15.72 0.36 -20.10
N GLN A 158 16.34 -0.71 -20.62
CA GLN A 158 17.76 -0.93 -20.54
C GLN A 158 18.28 -1.32 -21.93
N ASN A 159 19.29 -0.60 -22.44
CA ASN A 159 19.88 -0.84 -23.76
C ASN A 159 18.84 -0.88 -24.92
N GLY A 160 17.79 -0.05 -24.85
CA GLY A 160 16.73 0.00 -25.86
C GLY A 160 15.70 -1.12 -25.79
N GLN A 161 15.68 -1.92 -24.71
CA GLN A 161 14.69 -2.97 -24.47
C GLN A 161 13.96 -2.73 -23.14
N GLN A 162 12.66 -3.02 -23.11
CA GLN A 162 11.91 -3.04 -21.85
C GLN A 162 12.20 -4.34 -21.11
N VAL A 163 12.70 -4.21 -19.89
CA VAL A 163 13.11 -5.33 -19.02
C VAL A 163 12.39 -5.25 -17.69
N ILE A 164 12.17 -6.42 -17.09
CA ILE A 164 11.62 -6.63 -15.75
C ILE A 164 12.66 -7.36 -14.90
N PHE A 165 12.28 -7.76 -13.67
CA PHE A 165 13.23 -8.39 -12.73
C PHE A 165 14.05 -9.50 -13.37
N ASN A 166 15.31 -9.65 -12.93
CA ASN A 166 16.26 -10.67 -13.39
C ASN A 166 16.61 -10.61 -14.89
N GLY A 167 16.29 -9.50 -15.57
CA GLY A 167 16.62 -9.27 -16.98
C GLY A 167 15.68 -9.94 -17.97
N TYR A 168 14.53 -10.43 -17.51
CA TYR A 168 13.48 -10.92 -18.40
C TYR A 168 12.98 -9.77 -19.30
N PRO A 169 12.70 -10.02 -20.59
CA PRO A 169 11.98 -9.07 -21.41
C PRO A 169 10.59 -8.79 -20.81
N GLN A 170 10.12 -7.55 -20.91
CA GLN A 170 8.75 -7.23 -20.51
C GLN A 170 7.76 -8.09 -21.30
N ASN A 171 6.90 -8.82 -20.59
CA ASN A 171 5.98 -9.85 -21.09
C ASN A 171 4.49 -9.51 -20.89
N MET A 172 4.19 -8.29 -20.43
CA MET A 172 2.82 -7.81 -20.25
C MET A 172 2.04 -7.77 -21.58
N THR A 173 0.85 -8.36 -21.58
CA THR A 173 -0.14 -8.31 -22.67
C THR A 173 -1.53 -7.97 -22.12
N ALA A 174 -2.56 -8.04 -22.97
CA ALA A 174 -3.95 -7.91 -22.50
C ALA A 174 -4.38 -9.05 -21.55
N ASP A 175 -3.66 -10.18 -21.57
CA ASP A 175 -3.93 -11.34 -20.72
C ASP A 175 -3.10 -11.34 -19.41
N GLY A 176 -2.28 -10.31 -19.18
CA GLY A 176 -1.39 -10.20 -18.01
C GLY A 176 0.09 -10.41 -18.34
N CYS A 177 0.88 -10.75 -17.32
CA CYS A 177 2.31 -11.04 -17.39
C CYS A 177 2.54 -12.48 -17.88
N VAL A 178 2.61 -12.66 -19.19
CA VAL A 178 2.56 -14.01 -19.77
C VAL A 178 3.86 -14.77 -19.52
N GLY A 179 3.75 -15.87 -18.79
CA GLY A 179 4.76 -16.93 -18.71
C GLY A 179 5.82 -16.79 -17.62
N ASP A 180 6.14 -15.58 -17.15
CA ASP A 180 7.16 -15.34 -16.13
C ASP A 180 6.82 -14.15 -15.22
N LEU A 181 7.28 -14.21 -13.97
CA LEU A 181 7.22 -13.13 -12.96
C LEU A 181 5.81 -12.66 -12.62
N GLY A 182 4.79 -13.45 -12.99
CA GLY A 182 3.43 -13.27 -12.53
C GLY A 182 3.33 -13.58 -11.04
N ILE A 183 2.25 -13.10 -10.42
CA ILE A 183 2.04 -13.28 -8.98
C ILE A 183 1.97 -14.77 -8.57
N ASN A 184 1.56 -15.64 -9.49
CA ASN A 184 1.56 -17.10 -9.32
C ASN A 184 2.96 -17.72 -9.20
N ASP A 185 4.01 -17.05 -9.72
CA ASP A 185 5.39 -17.56 -9.71
C ASP A 185 6.14 -17.20 -8.42
N MET A 186 5.54 -16.34 -7.60
CA MET A 186 6.13 -15.85 -6.35
C MET A 186 5.95 -16.82 -5.18
N GLY A 187 5.30 -17.97 -5.40
CA GLY A 187 5.05 -19.01 -4.40
C GLY A 187 3.69 -18.90 -3.71
N PRO A 188 3.37 -19.82 -2.79
CA PRO A 188 2.02 -19.95 -2.21
C PRO A 188 1.71 -18.91 -1.11
N GLY A 189 2.73 -18.25 -0.58
CA GLY A 189 2.66 -17.49 0.67
C GLY A 189 3.85 -17.78 1.57
N TYR A 190 3.97 -17.01 2.65
CA TYR A 190 5.17 -16.99 3.49
C TYR A 190 4.83 -16.76 4.95
N VAL A 191 5.72 -17.23 5.82
CA VAL A 191 5.75 -16.92 7.25
C VAL A 191 7.16 -16.47 7.60
N THR A 192 7.29 -15.25 8.11
CA THR A 192 8.59 -14.66 8.48
C THR A 192 8.40 -13.61 9.58
N ARG A 193 9.47 -12.91 9.94
CA ARG A 193 9.42 -11.81 10.90
C ARG A 193 8.98 -10.52 10.20
N GLY A 194 7.95 -9.87 10.74
CA GLY A 194 7.56 -8.52 10.37
C GLY A 194 8.14 -7.51 11.34
N ILE A 195 8.56 -6.36 10.82
CA ILE A 195 9.02 -5.20 11.59
C ILE A 195 8.13 -4.01 11.22
N LEU A 196 7.42 -3.47 12.20
CA LEU A 196 6.71 -2.21 12.05
C LEU A 196 7.68 -1.04 12.27
N VAL A 197 7.66 -0.10 11.32
CA VAL A 197 8.25 1.24 11.40
C VAL A 197 7.10 2.26 11.42
N ASP A 198 6.81 2.84 12.58
CA ASP A 198 5.67 3.75 12.78
C ASP A 198 6.13 5.21 12.94
N ILE A 199 6.31 5.88 11.81
CA ILE A 199 6.84 7.25 11.79
C ILE A 199 5.92 8.25 12.53
N PRO A 200 4.58 8.23 12.36
CA PRO A 200 3.70 9.06 13.17
C PRO A 200 3.89 8.85 14.67
N LEU A 201 3.94 7.59 15.14
CA LEU A 201 4.11 7.28 16.56
C LEU A 201 5.44 7.83 17.10
N MET A 202 6.55 7.62 16.38
CA MET A 202 7.86 8.12 16.78
C MET A 202 7.89 9.64 16.92
N ARG A 203 7.13 10.34 16.06
CA ARG A 203 7.04 11.81 16.04
C ARG A 203 5.92 12.38 16.91
N GLY A 204 5.13 11.54 17.59
CA GLY A 204 3.98 11.98 18.40
C GLY A 204 2.83 12.56 17.58
N LEU A 205 2.60 12.03 16.37
CA LEU A 205 1.56 12.43 15.43
C LEU A 205 0.55 11.29 15.21
N ASP A 206 -0.67 11.62 14.80
CA ASP A 206 -1.66 10.61 14.40
C ASP A 206 -1.38 10.06 12.98
N TYR A 207 -0.90 10.94 12.10
CA TYR A 207 -0.54 10.66 10.70
C TYR A 207 0.46 11.69 10.17
N LEU A 208 1.17 11.34 9.09
CA LEU A 208 2.00 12.27 8.35
C LEU A 208 1.16 13.13 7.39
N GLU A 209 1.58 14.38 7.21
CA GLU A 209 0.97 15.26 6.21
C GLU A 209 1.23 14.76 4.78
N PRO A 210 0.34 15.07 3.82
CA PRO A 210 0.56 14.77 2.41
C PRO A 210 1.94 15.16 1.91
N SER A 211 2.50 14.33 1.04
CA SER A 211 3.83 14.51 0.42
C SER A 211 5.00 14.54 1.41
N THR A 212 4.84 14.10 2.67
CA THR A 212 5.96 13.99 3.62
C THR A 212 6.90 12.84 3.23
N PRO A 213 8.19 13.11 2.93
CA PRO A 213 9.16 12.07 2.63
C PRO A 213 9.68 11.40 3.91
N ILE A 214 9.93 10.10 3.80
CA ILE A 214 10.60 9.26 4.81
C ILE A 214 11.97 8.88 4.24
N TYR A 215 13.03 9.16 5.00
CA TYR A 215 14.43 8.95 4.62
C TYR A 215 15.09 7.83 5.41
N VAL A 216 16.33 7.47 5.04
CA VAL A 216 17.13 6.48 5.77
C VAL A 216 17.30 6.87 7.23
N SER A 217 17.53 8.15 7.51
CA SER A 217 17.67 8.66 8.89
C SER A 217 16.43 8.39 9.74
N ASP A 218 15.24 8.44 9.17
CA ASP A 218 13.99 8.13 9.89
C ASP A 218 13.89 6.63 10.21
N LEU A 219 14.35 5.78 9.28
CA LEU A 219 14.36 4.33 9.47
C LEU A 219 15.40 3.90 10.51
N GLU A 220 16.57 4.54 10.51
CA GLU A 220 17.64 4.27 11.49
C GLU A 220 17.30 4.84 12.87
N GLU A 221 16.69 6.03 12.94
CA GLU A 221 16.14 6.56 14.20
C GLU A 221 15.06 5.65 14.77
N TRP A 222 14.24 5.03 13.91
CA TRP A 222 13.28 4.02 14.34
C TRP A 222 13.96 2.76 14.87
N GLU A 223 15.00 2.23 14.20
CA GLU A 223 15.77 1.08 14.71
C GLU A 223 16.31 1.36 16.13
N ASP A 224 16.85 2.56 16.35
CA ASP A 224 17.34 3.01 17.66
C ASP A 224 16.21 3.15 18.69
N PHE A 225 15.08 3.76 18.31
CA PHE A 225 13.90 3.92 19.17
C PHE A 225 13.31 2.59 19.60
N ALA A 226 13.18 1.66 18.65
CA ALA A 226 12.56 0.36 18.85
C ALA A 226 13.52 -0.68 19.45
N GLY A 227 14.84 -0.42 19.42
CA GLY A 227 15.86 -1.38 19.87
C GLY A 227 15.91 -2.63 18.99
N ILE A 228 15.55 -2.50 17.71
CA ILE A 228 15.51 -3.60 16.74
C ILE A 228 16.36 -3.26 15.52
N THR A 229 16.80 -4.29 14.81
CA THR A 229 17.52 -4.12 13.56
C THR A 229 16.86 -4.95 12.47
N VAL A 230 16.54 -4.30 11.36
CA VAL A 230 16.07 -4.95 10.14
C VAL A 230 17.19 -5.82 9.58
N SER A 231 16.84 -7.04 9.22
CA SER A 231 17.76 -8.08 8.82
C SER A 231 17.23 -8.87 7.63
N PRO A 232 18.09 -9.63 6.92
CA PRO A 232 17.66 -10.36 5.74
C PRO A 232 16.46 -11.27 5.99
N GLY A 233 15.49 -11.23 5.09
CA GLY A 233 14.26 -12.04 5.18
C GLY A 233 13.13 -11.41 6.01
N ASP A 234 13.31 -10.21 6.56
CA ASP A 234 12.24 -9.49 7.25
C ASP A 234 11.23 -8.88 6.27
N VAL A 235 9.98 -8.75 6.70
CA VAL A 235 9.00 -7.84 6.09
C VAL A 235 9.14 -6.48 6.78
N LEU A 236 9.31 -5.41 6.01
CA LEU A 236 9.35 -4.06 6.54
C LEU A 236 7.98 -3.39 6.31
N LEU A 237 7.29 -3.04 7.39
CA LEU A 237 6.00 -2.36 7.34
C LEU A 237 6.18 -0.90 7.76
N VAL A 238 6.09 0.02 6.81
CA VAL A 238 6.28 1.46 7.04
C VAL A 238 4.91 2.14 7.12
N ARG A 239 4.53 2.60 8.31
CA ARG A 239 3.27 3.31 8.53
C ARG A 239 3.46 4.81 8.36
N GLY A 240 2.72 5.41 7.43
CA GLY A 240 2.58 6.86 7.28
C GLY A 240 1.32 7.44 7.93
N GLY A 241 0.36 6.60 8.33
CA GLY A 241 -0.92 6.98 8.94
C GLY A 241 -2.01 7.31 7.92
N ARG A 242 -1.99 6.70 6.73
CA ARG A 242 -2.97 7.01 5.67
C ARG A 242 -4.40 6.79 6.16
N TRP A 243 -4.67 5.64 6.77
CA TRP A 243 -6.02 5.27 7.18
C TRP A 243 -6.54 6.15 8.31
N ALA A 244 -5.69 6.47 9.30
CA ALA A 244 -6.01 7.44 10.35
C ALA A 244 -6.36 8.83 9.78
N ARG A 245 -5.59 9.32 8.79
CA ARG A 245 -5.90 10.59 8.13
C ARG A 245 -7.23 10.52 7.36
N ARG A 246 -7.48 9.41 6.66
CA ARG A 246 -8.71 9.21 5.88
C ARG A 246 -9.93 9.23 6.78
N GLU A 247 -9.85 8.58 7.92
CA GLU A 247 -10.91 8.60 8.93
C GLU A 247 -11.15 10.02 9.48
N ALA A 248 -10.08 10.77 9.76
CA ALA A 248 -10.18 12.10 10.35
C ALA A 248 -10.66 13.18 9.38
N LEU A 249 -10.20 13.17 8.12
CA LEU A 249 -10.36 14.27 7.16
C LEU A 249 -11.13 13.88 5.89
N GLY A 250 -11.47 12.60 5.73
CA GLY A 250 -12.05 12.06 4.51
C GLY A 250 -11.00 11.65 3.46
N PRO A 251 -11.45 11.04 2.35
CA PRO A 251 -10.58 10.54 1.29
C PRO A 251 -9.92 11.69 0.51
N TRP A 252 -8.67 11.46 0.07
CA TRP A 252 -7.91 12.40 -0.76
C TRP A 252 -7.05 11.63 -1.77
N ARG A 253 -6.50 12.32 -2.77
CA ARG A 253 -5.69 11.68 -3.82
C ARG A 253 -4.29 11.29 -3.32
N TYR A 254 -4.19 10.35 -2.38
CA TYR A 254 -2.93 9.86 -1.82
C TYR A 254 -1.99 9.29 -2.90
N GLY A 255 -2.52 8.74 -4.00
CA GLY A 255 -1.70 8.32 -5.15
C GLY A 255 -0.96 9.46 -5.85
N GLN A 256 -1.28 10.73 -5.55
CA GLN A 256 -0.60 11.95 -6.03
C GLN A 256 0.06 12.75 -4.90
N GLY A 257 -0.34 12.51 -3.65
CA GLY A 257 0.02 13.32 -2.47
C GLY A 257 0.34 12.51 -1.21
N GLY A 258 0.67 11.23 -1.33
CA GLY A 258 0.95 10.35 -0.20
C GLY A 258 2.28 10.68 0.46
N ALA A 259 2.32 10.60 1.79
CA ALA A 259 3.58 10.41 2.50
C ALA A 259 4.14 9.02 2.16
N GLY A 260 5.46 8.88 2.14
CA GLY A 260 6.10 7.62 1.75
C GLY A 260 7.61 7.72 1.69
N LEU A 261 8.26 6.67 1.20
CA LEU A 261 9.71 6.59 1.13
C LEU A 261 10.26 7.46 0.00
N HIS A 262 11.33 8.18 0.29
CA HIS A 262 12.13 8.86 -0.74
C HIS A 262 13.12 7.88 -1.38
N ALA A 263 13.45 8.06 -2.67
CA ALA A 263 14.34 7.16 -3.43
C ALA A 263 15.71 6.91 -2.77
N SER A 264 16.18 7.82 -1.92
CA SER A 264 17.43 7.67 -1.17
C SER A 264 17.47 6.45 -0.25
N VAL A 265 16.34 5.82 0.05
CA VAL A 265 16.30 4.61 0.88
C VAL A 265 16.69 3.32 0.15
N LEU A 266 16.77 3.34 -1.18
CA LEU A 266 16.98 2.13 -1.99
C LEU A 266 18.26 1.35 -1.61
N PRO A 267 19.44 1.98 -1.41
CA PRO A 267 20.63 1.27 -0.95
C PRO A 267 20.43 0.62 0.42
N TRP A 268 19.75 1.30 1.34
CA TRP A 268 19.49 0.80 2.69
C TRP A 268 18.56 -0.43 2.64
N LEU A 269 17.47 -0.39 1.86
CA LEU A 269 16.57 -1.54 1.67
C LEU A 269 17.33 -2.77 1.15
N LYS A 270 18.22 -2.55 0.17
CA LYS A 270 19.09 -3.59 -0.41
C LYS A 270 20.05 -4.17 0.62
N GLU A 271 20.69 -3.32 1.41
CA GLU A 271 21.65 -3.70 2.45
C GLU A 271 20.99 -4.52 3.55
N ARG A 272 19.82 -4.08 4.04
CA ARG A 272 19.07 -4.76 5.10
C ARG A 272 18.47 -6.10 4.64
N GLY A 273 18.38 -6.34 3.33
CA GLY A 273 17.85 -7.58 2.78
C GLY A 273 16.36 -7.76 3.06
N VAL A 274 15.59 -6.67 2.99
CA VAL A 274 14.14 -6.70 3.11
C VAL A 274 13.56 -7.69 2.09
N SER A 275 12.63 -8.54 2.53
CA SER A 275 12.02 -9.58 1.70
C SER A 275 10.71 -9.14 1.05
N LEU A 276 9.98 -8.26 1.73
CA LEU A 276 8.72 -7.64 1.30
C LEU A 276 8.64 -6.27 1.96
N LEU A 277 8.29 -5.24 1.19
CA LEU A 277 8.10 -3.89 1.68
C LEU A 277 6.61 -3.53 1.64
N VAL A 278 6.07 -3.06 2.76
CA VAL A 278 4.65 -2.73 2.93
C VAL A 278 4.51 -1.29 3.37
N SER A 279 3.62 -0.53 2.72
CA SER A 279 3.19 0.81 3.13
C SER A 279 1.67 0.84 3.25
N ASP A 280 1.14 1.73 4.10
CA ASP A 280 -0.30 1.98 4.19
C ASP A 280 -0.84 2.89 3.08
N ALA A 281 0.05 3.44 2.26
CA ALA A 281 -0.22 4.18 1.04
C ALA A 281 0.49 3.49 -0.15
N VAL A 282 0.82 4.28 -1.18
CA VAL A 282 1.88 3.90 -2.13
C VAL A 282 3.21 3.90 -1.36
N ASN A 283 4.12 2.99 -1.68
CA ASN A 283 5.44 2.94 -1.02
C ASN A 283 6.31 4.19 -1.25
N ASP A 284 6.22 4.83 -2.41
CA ASP A 284 6.88 6.11 -2.71
C ASP A 284 6.16 7.28 -2.04
N VAL A 285 6.93 8.27 -1.58
CA VAL A 285 6.40 9.63 -1.40
C VAL A 285 5.87 10.15 -2.74
N GLN A 286 4.73 10.83 -2.73
CA GLN A 286 4.15 11.44 -3.93
C GLN A 286 3.94 12.95 -3.71
N PRO A 287 4.46 13.82 -4.60
CA PRO A 287 5.41 13.54 -5.68
C PRO A 287 6.79 13.06 -5.17
N SER A 288 7.50 12.24 -5.96
CA SER A 288 8.75 11.56 -5.53
C SER A 288 9.93 12.47 -5.21
N GLY A 289 9.95 13.69 -5.78
CA GLY A 289 11.10 14.58 -5.74
C GLY A 289 12.23 14.26 -6.73
N VAL A 290 12.13 13.15 -7.48
CA VAL A 290 13.07 12.82 -8.56
C VAL A 290 12.53 13.33 -9.89
N ARG A 291 13.36 14.12 -10.61
CA ARG A 291 12.94 14.77 -11.85
C ARG A 291 12.46 13.76 -12.89
N GLY A 292 11.19 13.86 -13.26
CA GLY A 292 10.58 13.08 -14.36
C GLY A 292 10.27 11.62 -14.02
N ILE A 293 10.54 11.17 -12.79
CA ILE A 293 10.29 9.79 -12.35
C ILE A 293 9.27 9.82 -11.23
N ASN A 294 8.08 9.25 -11.48
CA ASN A 294 6.98 9.35 -10.51
C ASN A 294 7.15 8.44 -9.29
N ARG A 295 7.67 7.23 -9.47
CA ARG A 295 7.80 6.21 -8.41
C ARG A 295 9.14 5.45 -8.50
N PRO A 296 10.28 6.13 -8.25
CA PRO A 296 11.59 5.51 -8.33
C PRO A 296 11.78 4.35 -7.35
N VAL A 297 11.12 4.36 -6.18
CA VAL A 297 11.17 3.23 -5.25
C VAL A 297 10.53 2.01 -5.90
N HIS A 298 9.29 2.10 -6.40
CA HIS A 298 8.65 0.99 -7.14
C HIS A 298 9.52 0.44 -8.27
N THR A 299 10.01 1.32 -9.15
CA THR A 299 10.79 0.89 -10.33
C THR A 299 12.03 0.11 -9.92
N LEU A 300 12.86 0.64 -9.00
CA LEU A 300 14.12 -0.01 -8.65
C LEU A 300 13.92 -1.19 -7.68
N THR A 301 12.94 -1.15 -6.78
CA THR A 301 12.67 -2.31 -5.92
C THR A 301 12.21 -3.49 -6.75
N GLN A 302 11.24 -3.32 -7.65
CA GLN A 302 10.72 -4.43 -8.44
C GLN A 302 11.71 -4.90 -9.49
N VAL A 303 12.21 -3.99 -10.34
CA VAL A 303 13.00 -4.39 -11.51
C VAL A 303 14.44 -4.73 -11.14
N ILE A 304 15.10 -3.96 -10.28
CA ILE A 304 16.55 -4.10 -10.02
C ILE A 304 16.82 -4.98 -8.80
N ILE A 305 16.15 -4.69 -7.68
CA ILE A 305 16.36 -5.40 -6.41
C ILE A 305 15.56 -6.72 -6.37
N GLY A 306 14.46 -6.83 -7.11
CA GLY A 306 13.53 -7.95 -6.98
C GLY A 306 12.79 -7.97 -5.65
N LEU A 307 12.55 -6.81 -5.05
CA LEU A 307 11.82 -6.60 -3.80
C LEU A 307 10.34 -6.33 -4.12
N PRO A 308 9.45 -7.29 -3.82
CA PRO A 308 8.01 -7.10 -3.96
C PRO A 308 7.50 -6.03 -3.01
N LEU A 309 6.40 -5.39 -3.42
CA LEU A 309 5.75 -4.31 -2.69
C LEU A 309 4.34 -4.71 -2.29
N VAL A 310 3.89 -4.17 -1.16
CA VAL A 310 2.48 -4.07 -0.80
C VAL A 310 2.12 -2.60 -0.69
N ASP A 311 1.17 -2.18 -1.49
CA ASP A 311 0.52 -0.88 -1.36
C ASP A 311 -0.77 -1.04 -0.54
N ASN A 312 -1.16 0.04 0.15
CA ASN A 312 -2.42 0.17 0.89
C ASN A 312 -2.60 -0.83 2.04
N GLY A 313 -1.51 -1.30 2.66
CA GLY A 313 -1.56 -2.17 3.84
C GLY A 313 -2.34 -1.54 5.00
N TYR A 314 -3.06 -2.34 5.78
CA TYR A 314 -3.76 -1.86 6.97
C TYR A 314 -2.86 -1.96 8.20
N LEU A 315 -2.31 -0.83 8.65
CA LEU A 315 -1.29 -0.82 9.71
C LEU A 315 -1.77 -0.24 11.06
N GLU A 316 -3.05 0.09 11.20
CA GLU A 316 -3.60 0.73 12.42
C GLU A 316 -3.65 -0.25 13.61
N ASP A 317 -4.16 -1.46 13.41
CA ASP A 317 -4.30 -2.43 14.51
C ASP A 317 -2.93 -2.93 14.98
N VAL A 318 -2.02 -3.22 14.04
CA VAL A 318 -0.66 -3.65 14.37
C VAL A 318 0.13 -2.55 15.07
N SER A 319 -0.08 -1.28 14.72
CA SER A 319 0.48 -0.13 15.45
C SER A 319 0.02 -0.12 16.91
N ARG A 320 -1.29 -0.23 17.15
CA ARG A 320 -1.83 -0.23 18.52
C ARG A 320 -1.36 -1.44 19.34
N GLU A 321 -1.36 -2.64 18.77
CA GLU A 321 -0.93 -3.85 19.47
C GLU A 321 0.59 -3.87 19.73
N ALA A 322 1.40 -3.38 18.79
CA ALA A 322 2.84 -3.23 18.98
C ALA A 322 3.16 -2.20 20.08
N ALA A 323 2.49 -1.05 20.05
CA ALA A 323 2.68 0.03 21.02
C ALA A 323 2.30 -0.37 22.44
N SER A 324 1.19 -1.10 22.63
CA SER A 324 0.76 -1.56 23.95
C SER A 324 1.74 -2.53 24.60
N ARG A 325 2.55 -3.22 23.78
CA ARG A 325 3.60 -4.16 24.20
C ARG A 325 5.00 -3.55 24.22
N GLN A 326 5.17 -2.37 23.62
CA GLN A 326 6.47 -1.82 23.25
C GLN A 326 7.32 -2.85 22.47
N ARG A 327 6.68 -3.61 21.57
CA ARG A 327 7.32 -4.65 20.76
C ARG A 327 6.91 -4.49 19.31
N TRP A 328 7.88 -4.15 18.47
CA TRP A 328 7.68 -3.75 17.07
C TRP A 328 8.04 -4.83 16.05
N GLU A 329 8.46 -6.00 16.54
CA GLU A 329 8.66 -7.21 15.75
C GLU A 329 7.65 -8.30 16.12
N PHE A 330 7.17 -9.02 15.12
CA PHE A 330 6.15 -10.05 15.27
C PHE A 330 6.28 -11.11 14.17
N MET A 331 5.58 -12.23 14.32
CA MET A 331 5.41 -13.16 13.21
C MET A 331 4.42 -12.56 12.22
N VAL A 332 4.76 -12.53 10.93
CA VAL A 332 3.83 -12.18 9.86
C VAL A 332 3.62 -13.40 8.96
N SER A 333 2.37 -13.62 8.56
CA SER A 333 2.01 -14.66 7.59
C SER A 333 1.03 -14.14 6.57
N TRP A 334 1.21 -14.51 5.31
CA TRP A 334 0.27 -14.19 4.23
C TRP A 334 0.21 -15.31 3.20
N GLN A 335 -0.93 -15.40 2.52
CA GLN A 335 -1.11 -16.25 1.35
C GLN A 335 -1.03 -15.38 0.09
N ILE A 336 -0.49 -15.94 -0.99
CA ILE A 336 -0.59 -15.36 -2.32
C ILE A 336 -1.69 -16.12 -3.07
N THR A 337 -2.76 -15.41 -3.45
CA THR A 337 -3.77 -15.98 -4.36
C THR A 337 -3.14 -16.11 -5.74
N ALA A 338 -3.04 -17.33 -6.24
CA ALA A 338 -2.50 -17.63 -7.56
C ALA A 338 -3.48 -17.17 -8.65
N VAL A 339 -3.26 -15.96 -9.15
CA VAL A 339 -3.88 -15.46 -10.38
C VAL A 339 -2.91 -15.78 -11.52
N PRO A 340 -3.22 -16.70 -12.43
CA PRO A 340 -2.35 -17.02 -13.56
C PRO A 340 -2.01 -15.76 -14.36
N ASP A 341 -0.73 -15.54 -14.62
CA ASP A 341 -0.20 -14.36 -15.32
C ASP A 341 -0.60 -13.03 -14.65
N GLY A 342 -1.00 -13.06 -13.37
CA GLY A 342 -1.54 -11.92 -12.64
C GLY A 342 -0.48 -10.90 -12.25
N THR A 343 -0.84 -9.62 -12.28
CA THR A 343 0.06 -8.50 -11.92
C THR A 343 0.10 -8.20 -10.43
N ALA A 344 -0.85 -8.73 -9.67
CA ALA A 344 -0.96 -8.56 -8.23
C ALA A 344 -1.86 -9.62 -7.58
N SER A 345 -1.87 -9.65 -6.25
CA SER A 345 -2.77 -10.48 -5.45
C SER A 345 -3.22 -9.71 -4.20
N PRO A 346 -4.44 -9.93 -3.68
CA PRO A 346 -4.84 -9.34 -2.41
C PRO A 346 -3.85 -9.71 -1.30
N PHE A 347 -3.40 -8.74 -0.53
CA PHE A 347 -2.50 -8.95 0.59
C PHE A 347 -3.29 -9.28 1.86
N ASN A 348 -3.77 -10.52 1.91
CA ASN A 348 -4.45 -11.08 3.08
C ASN A 348 -3.41 -11.59 4.08
N ALA A 349 -2.90 -10.67 4.90
CA ALA A 349 -1.83 -10.94 5.85
C ALA A 349 -2.27 -10.72 7.31
N ILE A 350 -1.59 -11.44 8.20
CA ILE A 350 -1.81 -11.40 9.64
C ILE A 350 -0.47 -11.15 10.33
N ALA A 351 -0.48 -10.25 11.32
CA ALA A 351 0.55 -10.15 12.33
C ALA A 351 0.12 -10.93 13.59
N THR A 352 1.03 -11.70 14.18
CA THR A 352 0.81 -12.48 15.39
C THR A 352 1.91 -12.21 16.43
N PHE A 353 1.49 -11.83 17.62
CA PHE A 353 2.31 -11.49 18.78
C PHE A 353 2.39 -12.61 19.82
#